data_AF-A0A077D5F2-F1
#
_entry.id   AF-A0A077D5F2-F1
#
_cell.length_a   1.000
_cell.length_b   1.000
_cell.length_c   1.000
_cell.angle_alpha   90.00
_cell.angle_beta   90.00
_cell.angle_gamma   90.00
#
_symmetry.space_group_name_H-M   'P 1'
#
loop_
_entity.id
_entity.type
_entity.pdbx_description
1 polymer ?
#
loop_
_entity_poly.entity_id
_entity_poly.type
_entity_poly.pdbx_seq_one_letter_code
_entity_poly.pdbx_strand_id
1 'polypeptide(L)'
;HVKKVNDEELEKPTDKRMFVLAAAIKAGYSIDKLYELTKIDRWFLEKMKNIIAYYTLLEKLEGTKLSHDLLLGAKQIGFSDKQIASVIKSSDLVVRKQRQEFNIKPFVKQIDTVAAEWPATTNYLYLTYNGSSHDIEFPGGYTMVIGSGVYRIGSSVEFD
;
A
#
# COMPACT_ATOMS: atom_id res chain seq x y z
N HIS A 1 13.54 -3.35 9.50
CA HIS A 1 14.52 -4.45 9.38
C HIS A 1 14.22 -5.26 8.13
N VAL A 2 15.14 -5.27 7.16
CA VAL A 2 15.08 -6.19 6.03
C VAL A 2 15.50 -7.57 6.54
N LYS A 3 14.67 -8.60 6.37
CA LYS A 3 15.04 -9.96 6.73
C LYS A 3 16.19 -10.44 5.85
N LYS A 4 17.06 -11.30 6.38
CA LYS A 4 18.08 -11.97 5.56
C LYS A 4 17.37 -12.88 4.56
N VAL A 5 17.85 -12.90 3.32
CA VAL A 5 17.34 -13.80 2.28
C VAL A 5 17.58 -15.25 2.70
N ASN A 6 16.56 -16.09 2.59
CA ASN A 6 16.62 -17.51 2.89
C ASN A 6 15.74 -18.26 1.88
N ASP A 7 16.38 -19.03 0.99
CA ASP A 7 15.69 -19.76 -0.08
C ASP A 7 14.72 -20.82 0.51
N GLU A 8 15.03 -21.41 1.66
CA GLU A 8 14.15 -22.37 2.34
C GLU A 8 12.84 -21.72 2.83
N GLU A 9 12.90 -20.47 3.33
CA GLU A 9 11.69 -19.70 3.72
C GLU A 9 10.88 -19.22 2.51
N LEU A 10 11.48 -19.20 1.31
CA LEU A 10 10.77 -18.94 0.06
C LEU A 10 10.07 -20.20 -0.45
N GLU A 11 10.69 -21.36 -0.32
CA GLU A 11 10.10 -22.66 -0.70
C GLU A 11 8.99 -23.09 0.25
N LYS A 12 9.24 -23.03 1.56
CA LYS A 12 8.29 -23.47 2.60
C LYS A 12 7.40 -22.29 3.01
N PRO A 13 6.09 -22.32 2.73
CA PRO A 13 5.21 -21.21 3.08
C PRO A 13 5.13 -20.98 4.59
N THR A 14 5.41 -19.76 5.01
CA THR A 14 5.27 -19.29 6.40
C THR A 14 4.51 -17.96 6.43
N ASP A 15 4.03 -17.59 7.62
CA ASP A 15 3.46 -16.25 7.91
C ASP A 15 4.42 -15.11 7.55
N LYS A 16 5.72 -15.39 7.51
CA LYS A 16 6.79 -14.45 7.24
C LYS A 16 7.29 -14.44 5.80
N ARG A 17 6.82 -15.36 4.94
CA ARG A 17 7.30 -15.55 3.56
C ARG A 17 7.31 -14.24 2.76
N MET A 18 6.31 -13.39 2.94
CA MET A 18 6.18 -12.12 2.22
C MET A 18 7.29 -11.12 2.54
N PHE A 19 7.82 -11.13 3.76
CA PHE A 19 8.96 -10.29 4.13
C PHE A 19 10.28 -10.81 3.55
N VAL A 20 10.44 -12.13 3.48
CA VAL A 20 11.62 -12.76 2.85
C VAL A 20 11.59 -12.54 1.34
N LEU A 21 10.41 -12.61 0.72
CA LEU A 21 10.21 -12.34 -0.70
C LEU A 21 10.59 -10.90 -1.06
N ALA A 22 10.12 -9.92 -0.27
CA ALA A 22 10.53 -8.53 -0.43
C ALA A 22 12.06 -8.34 -0.31
N ALA A 23 12.70 -9.01 0.65
CA ALA A 23 14.15 -8.98 0.81
C ALA A 23 14.89 -9.63 -0.36
N ALA A 24 14.40 -10.75 -0.89
CA ALA A 24 14.99 -11.46 -2.02
C ALA A 24 14.91 -10.64 -3.31
N ILE A 25 13.77 -9.99 -3.56
CA ILE A 25 13.61 -9.03 -4.67
C ILE A 25 14.62 -7.88 -4.51
N LYS A 26 14.74 -7.31 -3.30
CA LYS A 26 15.70 -6.23 -3.02
C LYS A 26 17.16 -6.68 -3.20
N ALA A 27 17.46 -7.94 -2.90
CA ALA A 27 18.77 -8.55 -3.09
C ALA A 27 19.07 -8.93 -4.57
N GLY A 28 18.15 -8.65 -5.50
CA GLY A 28 18.38 -8.84 -6.93
C GLY A 28 18.02 -10.23 -7.46
N TYR A 29 17.22 -11.02 -6.75
CA TYR A 29 16.73 -12.29 -7.28
C TYR A 29 15.87 -12.06 -8.52
N SER A 30 16.05 -12.90 -9.54
CA SER A 30 15.20 -12.85 -10.73
C SER A 30 13.79 -13.33 -10.43
N ILE A 31 12.83 -12.81 -11.19
CA ILE A 31 11.42 -13.21 -11.09
C ILE A 31 11.26 -14.70 -11.38
N ASP A 32 12.02 -15.25 -12.33
CA ASP A 32 12.01 -16.68 -12.63
C ASP A 32 12.50 -17.51 -11.45
N LYS A 33 13.60 -17.11 -10.79
CA LYS A 33 14.07 -17.79 -9.58
C LYS A 33 13.01 -17.76 -8.49
N LEU A 34 12.38 -16.60 -8.26
CA LEU A 34 11.35 -16.46 -7.24
C LEU A 34 10.08 -17.26 -7.57
N TYR A 35 9.70 -17.33 -8.85
CA TYR A 35 8.61 -18.20 -9.30
C TYR A 35 8.94 -19.66 -9.02
N GLU A 36 10.16 -20.12 -9.32
CA GLU A 36 10.54 -21.52 -9.07
C GLU A 36 10.51 -21.88 -7.59
N LEU A 37 11.01 -21.00 -6.72
CA LEU A 37 10.98 -21.20 -5.28
C LEU A 37 9.57 -21.09 -4.70
N THR A 38 8.76 -20.13 -5.16
CA THR A 38 7.52 -19.78 -4.46
C THR A 38 6.24 -20.31 -5.07
N LYS A 39 6.27 -20.59 -6.38
CA LYS A 39 5.13 -20.82 -7.28
C LYS A 39 4.09 -19.68 -7.29
N ILE A 40 4.46 -18.49 -6.81
CA ILE A 40 3.66 -17.27 -6.97
C ILE A 40 3.80 -16.83 -8.42
N ASP A 41 2.67 -16.59 -9.09
CA ASP A 41 2.67 -16.18 -10.48
C ASP A 41 3.54 -14.93 -10.73
N ARG A 42 4.26 -14.95 -11.86
CA ARG A 42 5.21 -13.91 -12.25
C ARG A 42 4.58 -12.52 -12.29
N TRP A 43 3.30 -12.43 -12.63
CA TRP A 43 2.57 -11.17 -12.64
C TRP A 43 2.57 -10.50 -11.26
N PHE A 44 2.27 -11.26 -10.20
CA PHE A 44 2.29 -10.72 -8.83
C PHE A 44 3.71 -10.36 -8.39
N LEU A 45 4.69 -11.20 -8.73
CA LEU A 45 6.10 -10.95 -8.41
C LEU A 45 6.60 -9.65 -9.07
N GLU A 46 6.21 -9.37 -10.31
CA GLU A 46 6.56 -8.11 -10.98
C GLU A 46 5.88 -6.91 -10.30
N LYS A 47 4.63 -7.04 -9.81
CA LYS A 47 3.99 -5.98 -9.01
C LYS A 47 4.74 -5.72 -7.71
N MET A 48 5.20 -6.76 -7.01
CA MET A 48 6.02 -6.60 -5.81
C MET A 48 7.36 -5.95 -6.14
N LYS A 49 7.99 -6.32 -7.25
CA LYS A 49 9.23 -5.70 -7.73
C LYS A 49 9.07 -4.21 -8.00
N ASN A 50 7.94 -3.77 -8.57
CA ASN A 50 7.66 -2.34 -8.73
C ASN A 50 7.65 -1.59 -7.40
N ILE A 51 7.03 -2.18 -6.36
CA ILE A 51 7.00 -1.61 -5.00
C ILE A 51 8.42 -1.51 -4.43
N ILE A 52 9.24 -2.56 -4.58
CA ILE A 52 10.63 -2.58 -4.09
C ILE A 52 11.54 -1.62 -4.88
N ALA A 53 11.31 -1.45 -6.18
CA ALA A 53 12.03 -0.48 -6.99
C ALA A 53 11.73 0.96 -6.51
N TYR A 54 10.46 1.26 -6.21
CA TYR A 54 10.07 2.56 -5.65
C TYR A 54 10.64 2.78 -4.25
N TYR A 55 10.64 1.73 -3.42
CA TYR A 55 11.30 1.76 -2.10
C TYR A 55 12.78 2.14 -2.24
N THR A 56 13.50 1.49 -3.16
CA THR A 56 14.93 1.75 -3.42
C THR A 56 15.16 3.15 -4.00
N LEU A 57 14.21 3.69 -4.78
CA LEU A 57 14.25 5.07 -5.25
C LEU A 57 14.12 6.06 -4.09
N LEU A 58 13.16 5.84 -3.18
CA LEU A 58 12.96 6.67 -1.99
C LEU A 58 14.16 6.62 -1.05
N GLU A 59 14.82 5.47 -0.88
CA GLU A 59 16.02 5.32 -0.05
C GLU A 59 17.17 6.24 -0.50
N LYS A 60 17.28 6.55 -1.80
CA LYS A 60 18.35 7.40 -2.35
C LYS A 60 18.19 8.88 -2.04
N LEU A 61 17.04 9.31 -1.50
CA LEU A 61 16.67 10.71 -1.35
C LEU A 61 16.96 11.27 0.05
N GLU A 62 17.83 10.63 0.85
CA GLU A 62 18.09 10.94 2.26
C GLU A 62 17.95 12.44 2.62
N GLY A 63 16.89 12.80 3.36
CA GLY A 63 16.67 14.15 3.87
C GLY A 63 16.27 15.22 2.84
N THR A 64 16.13 14.90 1.55
CA THR A 64 15.65 15.84 0.53
C THR A 64 14.13 15.96 0.52
N LYS A 65 13.61 17.13 0.12
CA LYS A 65 12.16 17.31 -0.08
C LYS A 65 11.71 16.43 -1.24
N LEU A 66 10.69 15.61 -1.00
CA LEU A 66 10.05 14.82 -2.05
C LEU A 66 9.45 15.75 -3.12
N SER A 67 9.61 15.41 -4.41
CA SER A 67 8.83 16.08 -5.45
C SER A 67 7.36 15.68 -5.35
N HIS A 68 6.48 16.52 -5.92
CA HIS A 68 5.05 16.22 -6.02
C HIS A 68 4.81 14.84 -6.65
N ASP A 69 5.38 14.59 -7.83
CA ASP A 69 5.10 13.39 -8.62
C ASP A 69 5.63 12.12 -7.95
N LEU A 70 6.77 12.22 -7.27
CA LEU A 70 7.32 11.11 -6.52
C LEU A 70 6.45 10.76 -5.31
N LEU A 71 5.96 11.78 -4.59
CA LEU A 71 5.06 11.56 -3.47
C LEU A 71 3.74 10.97 -3.96
N LEU A 72 3.14 11.53 -5.01
CA LEU A 72 1.91 11.03 -5.60
C LEU A 72 2.06 9.58 -6.09
N GLY A 73 3.13 9.27 -6.83
CA GLY A 73 3.40 7.93 -7.33
C GLY A 73 3.61 6.92 -6.20
N ALA A 74 4.30 7.30 -5.11
CA ALA A 74 4.42 6.46 -3.92
C ALA A 74 3.04 6.16 -3.30
N LYS A 75 2.14 7.15 -3.22
CA LYS A 75 0.78 6.95 -2.71
C LYS A 75 -0.07 6.06 -3.62
N GLN A 76 0.05 6.21 -4.94
CA GLN A 76 -0.69 5.45 -5.95
C GLN A 76 -0.35 3.95 -5.94
N ILE A 77 0.87 3.59 -5.56
CA ILE A 77 1.30 2.19 -5.38
C ILE A 77 1.17 1.70 -3.93
N GLY A 78 0.54 2.48 -3.04
CA GLY A 78 0.11 2.02 -1.72
C GLY A 78 1.05 2.33 -0.55
N PHE A 79 2.09 3.16 -0.71
CA PHE A 79 2.92 3.55 0.44
C PHE A 79 2.14 4.41 1.43
N SER A 80 2.20 4.04 2.71
CA SER A 80 1.75 4.89 3.81
C SER A 80 2.73 6.04 4.08
N ASP A 81 2.24 7.13 4.69
CA ASP A 81 3.09 8.27 5.08
C ASP A 81 4.21 7.81 6.04
N LYS A 82 3.88 6.84 6.93
CA LYS A 82 4.83 6.19 7.85
C LYS A 82 5.94 5.40 7.13
N GLN A 83 5.60 4.64 6.08
CA GLN A 83 6.58 3.91 5.30
C GLN A 83 7.52 4.86 4.57
N ILE A 84 6.99 5.89 3.90
CA ILE A 84 7.80 6.91 3.23
C ILE A 84 8.74 7.60 4.22
N ALA A 85 8.20 8.05 5.36
CA ALA A 85 8.97 8.71 6.41
C ALA A 85 10.13 7.84 6.93
N SER A 86 9.85 6.57 7.20
CA SER A 86 10.86 5.60 7.65
C SER A 86 12.00 5.44 6.64
N VAL A 87 11.66 5.41 5.34
CA VAL A 87 12.64 5.24 4.26
C VAL A 87 13.53 6.46 4.08
N ILE A 88 12.95 7.66 4.10
CA ILE A 88 13.71 8.91 3.89
C ILE A 88 14.31 9.48 5.17
N LYS A 89 14.24 8.74 6.29
CA LYS A 89 14.71 9.15 7.63
C LYS A 89 14.05 10.46 8.12
N SER A 90 12.73 10.57 7.94
CA SER A 90 11.90 11.69 8.39
C SER A 90 10.78 11.23 9.35
N SER A 91 9.89 12.15 9.75
CA SER A 91 8.68 11.81 10.52
C SER A 91 7.45 11.70 9.61
N ASP A 92 6.50 10.86 10.01
CA ASP A 92 5.23 10.67 9.31
C ASP A 92 4.39 11.95 9.28
N LEU A 93 4.47 12.79 10.32
CA LEU A 93 3.84 14.11 10.35
C LEU A 93 4.41 15.06 9.29
N VAL A 94 5.73 15.06 9.06
CA VAL A 94 6.36 15.89 8.03
C VAL A 94 5.93 15.45 6.63
N VAL A 95 5.94 14.14 6.36
CA VAL A 95 5.46 13.59 5.08
C VAL A 95 3.98 13.90 4.87
N ARG A 96 3.15 13.75 5.91
CA ARG A 96 1.72 14.09 5.84
C ARG A 96 1.50 15.56 5.54
N LYS A 97 2.23 16.46 6.21
CA LYS A 97 2.13 17.91 5.99
C LYS A 97 2.49 18.26 4.54
N GLN A 98 3.62 17.77 4.05
CA GLN A 98 4.05 17.98 2.67
C GLN A 98 3.02 17.44 1.67
N ARG A 99 2.47 16.25 1.92
CA ARG A 99 1.40 15.66 1.10
C ARG A 99 0.16 16.55 1.03
N GLN A 100 -0.23 17.16 2.15
CA GLN A 100 -1.36 18.08 2.22
C GLN A 100 -1.08 19.41 1.50
N GLU A 101 0.13 19.96 1.63
CA GLU A 101 0.57 21.17 0.93
C GLU A 101 0.54 20.98 -0.60
N PHE A 102 0.86 19.78 -1.07
CA PHE A 102 0.72 19.38 -2.47
C PHE A 102 -0.70 19.01 -2.89
N ASN A 103 -1.68 19.10 -1.98
CA ASN A 103 -3.07 18.68 -2.19
C ASN A 103 -3.21 17.21 -2.66
N ILE A 104 -2.27 16.34 -2.29
CA ILE A 104 -2.32 14.91 -2.59
C ILE A 104 -3.22 14.23 -1.55
N LYS A 105 -4.48 14.03 -1.89
CA LYS A 105 -5.48 13.38 -1.03
C LYS A 105 -6.11 12.20 -1.79
N PRO A 106 -6.52 11.13 -1.10
CA PRO A 106 -7.25 10.07 -1.76
C PRO A 106 -8.65 10.54 -2.12
N PHE A 107 -9.22 9.91 -3.14
CA PHE A 107 -10.60 10.08 -3.57
C PHE A 107 -11.48 8.95 -3.03
N VAL A 108 -12.75 9.27 -2.85
CA VAL A 108 -13.78 8.32 -2.39
C VAL A 108 -14.48 7.78 -3.62
N LYS A 109 -14.48 6.45 -3.76
CA LYS A 109 -15.06 5.74 -4.90
C LYS A 109 -16.13 4.75 -4.45
N GLN A 110 -17.17 4.60 -5.26
CA GLN A 110 -18.24 3.63 -5.05
C GLN A 110 -17.90 2.27 -5.66
N ILE A 111 -18.40 1.21 -5.02
CA ILE A 111 -18.44 -0.14 -5.59
C ILE A 111 -19.87 -0.33 -6.14
N ASP A 112 -20.00 -0.27 -7.46
CA ASP A 112 -21.28 -0.28 -8.18
C ASP A 112 -21.61 -1.61 -8.86
N THR A 113 -20.68 -2.57 -8.86
CA THR A 113 -20.71 -3.88 -9.56
C THR A 113 -20.66 -3.84 -11.09
N VAL A 114 -20.74 -2.66 -11.71
CA VAL A 114 -20.86 -2.47 -13.17
C VAL A 114 -19.83 -1.51 -13.75
N ALA A 115 -18.79 -1.15 -12.98
CA ALA A 115 -17.72 -0.25 -13.41
C ALA A 115 -18.25 1.08 -13.96
N ALA A 116 -19.19 1.69 -13.24
CA ALA A 116 -19.87 2.95 -13.52
C ALA A 116 -20.78 2.96 -14.77
N GLU A 117 -21.16 1.80 -15.32
CA GLU A 117 -22.17 1.74 -16.40
C GLU A 117 -23.50 2.37 -15.95
N TRP A 118 -23.90 2.11 -14.71
CA TRP A 118 -25.11 2.64 -14.10
C TRP A 118 -24.80 3.30 -12.76
N PRO A 119 -25.54 4.37 -12.38
CA PRO A 119 -25.33 5.03 -11.10
C PRO A 119 -25.60 4.07 -9.95
N ALA A 120 -24.68 3.99 -8.99
CA ALA A 120 -24.91 3.23 -7.76
C ALA A 120 -25.96 3.90 -6.88
N THR A 121 -26.91 3.11 -6.38
CA THR A 121 -27.92 3.56 -5.42
C THR A 121 -27.46 3.40 -3.97
N THR A 122 -26.28 2.79 -3.73
CA THR A 122 -25.74 2.48 -2.41
C THR A 122 -24.36 3.12 -2.20
N ASN A 123 -24.00 3.33 -0.93
CA ASN A 123 -22.72 3.93 -0.53
C ASN A 123 -21.77 2.87 0.05
N TYR A 124 -21.42 1.87 -0.75
CA TYR A 124 -20.30 0.97 -0.43
C TYR A 124 -19.02 1.55 -1.02
N LEU A 125 -18.12 2.04 -0.15
CA LEU A 125 -17.07 2.99 -0.51
C LEU A 125 -15.67 2.46 -0.23
N TYR A 126 -14.70 2.92 -1.01
CA TYR A 126 -13.27 2.77 -0.73
C TYR A 126 -12.50 4.05 -1.05
N LEU A 127 -11.25 4.12 -0.59
CA LEU A 127 -10.35 5.24 -0.84
C LEU A 127 -9.24 4.83 -1.82
N THR A 128 -8.92 5.72 -2.77
CA THR A 128 -7.83 5.48 -3.72
C THR A 128 -7.10 6.78 -4.09
N TYR A 129 -5.79 6.71 -4.30
CA TYR A 129 -5.02 7.80 -4.90
C TYR A 129 -5.03 7.77 -6.44
N ASN A 130 -5.60 6.71 -7.03
CA ASN A 130 -5.75 6.54 -8.48
C ASN A 130 -7.14 7.04 -8.92
N GLY A 131 -7.37 8.34 -8.75
CA GLY A 131 -8.63 9.00 -9.13
C GLY A 131 -8.42 10.50 -9.31
N SER A 132 -9.46 11.18 -9.80
CA SER A 132 -9.44 12.63 -10.03
C SER A 132 -10.64 13.35 -9.42
N SER A 133 -11.65 12.63 -8.93
CA SER A 133 -12.86 13.15 -8.32
C SER A 133 -13.43 12.16 -7.31
N HIS A 134 -14.25 12.66 -6.38
CA HIS A 134 -15.08 11.82 -5.51
C HIS A 134 -16.37 11.42 -6.25
N ASP A 135 -16.90 10.23 -5.96
CA ASP A 135 -18.18 9.78 -6.52
C ASP A 135 -19.39 10.28 -5.71
N ILE A 136 -19.16 10.86 -4.52
CA ILE A 136 -20.19 11.34 -3.60
C ILE A 136 -19.86 12.74 -3.05
N GLU A 137 -20.87 13.38 -2.46
CA GLU A 137 -20.73 14.62 -1.70
C GLU A 137 -20.50 14.38 -0.20
N PHE A 138 -20.02 15.40 0.51
CA PHE A 138 -19.69 15.33 1.94
C PHE A 138 -20.40 16.46 2.72
N PRO A 139 -21.73 16.40 2.89
CA PRO A 139 -22.49 17.46 3.59
C PRO A 139 -22.19 17.54 5.10
N GLY A 140 -21.55 16.52 5.67
CA GLY A 140 -21.17 16.48 7.09
C GLY A 140 -22.32 16.11 8.02
N GLY A 141 -22.15 16.34 9.32
CA GLY A 141 -23.16 15.99 10.34
C GLY A 141 -23.29 14.49 10.63
N TYR A 142 -22.32 13.69 10.20
CA TYR A 142 -22.30 12.24 10.40
C TYR A 142 -21.50 11.82 11.63
N THR A 143 -21.91 10.70 12.23
CA THR A 143 -21.17 10.03 13.30
C THR A 143 -20.35 8.88 12.72
N MET A 144 -19.07 8.81 13.06
CA MET A 144 -18.19 7.71 12.68
C MET A 144 -18.19 6.62 13.75
N VAL A 145 -18.40 5.38 13.33
CA VAL A 145 -18.19 4.19 14.15
C VAL A 145 -16.98 3.45 13.59
N ILE A 146 -16.03 3.09 14.46
CA ILE A 146 -14.79 2.40 14.08
C ILE A 146 -14.91 0.94 14.48
N GLY A 147 -14.88 0.04 13.50
CA GLY A 147 -14.93 -1.40 13.73
C GLY A 147 -13.63 -1.98 14.31
N SER A 148 -13.68 -3.24 14.74
CA SER A 148 -12.60 -3.96 15.42
C SER A 148 -11.45 -4.42 14.50
N GLY A 149 -11.69 -4.46 13.19
CA GLY A 149 -10.71 -4.90 12.19
C GLY A 149 -10.74 -6.42 11.98
N VAL A 150 -9.58 -7.03 11.76
CA VAL A 150 -9.49 -8.49 11.54
C VAL A 150 -9.66 -9.26 12.84
N TYR A 151 -10.41 -10.37 12.80
CA TYR A 151 -10.53 -11.28 13.93
C TYR A 151 -9.19 -11.86 14.36
N ARG A 152 -9.03 -12.03 15.67
CA ARG A 152 -7.88 -12.65 16.31
C ARG A 152 -8.30 -13.21 17.67
N ILE A 153 -7.49 -14.12 18.23
CA ILE A 153 -7.75 -14.64 19.57
C ILE A 153 -7.90 -13.46 20.56
N GLY A 154 -9.05 -13.39 21.24
CA GLY A 154 -9.41 -12.29 22.13
C GLY A 154 -10.17 -11.12 21.51
N SER A 155 -10.48 -11.16 20.20
CA SER A 155 -11.26 -10.15 19.48
C SER A 155 -12.03 -10.84 18.35
N SER A 156 -13.30 -11.17 18.59
CA SER A 156 -14.14 -11.97 17.68
C SER A 156 -15.48 -11.24 17.41
N VAL A 157 -16.53 -12.00 17.10
CA VAL A 157 -17.87 -11.54 16.70
C VAL A 157 -18.56 -10.65 17.72
N GLU A 158 -18.10 -10.61 18.97
CA GLU A 158 -18.66 -9.75 20.01
C GLU A 158 -18.45 -8.25 19.72
N PHE A 159 -17.59 -7.92 18.76
CA PHE A 159 -17.26 -6.55 18.34
C PHE A 159 -17.65 -6.21 16.89
N ASP A 160 -18.48 -7.04 16.25
CA ASP A 160 -19.12 -6.77 14.94
C ASP A 160 -20.53 -6.22 15.16
#